data_AF-A0A8C4KUI2-F1
#
_entry.id   AF-A0A8C4KUI2-F1
#
_cell.length_a   1.000
_cell.length_b   1.000
_cell.length_c   1.000
_cell.angle_alpha   90.00
_cell.angle_beta   90.00
_cell.angle_gamma   90.00
#
_symmetry.space_group_name_H-M   'P 1'
#
loop_
_entity.id
_entity.type
_entity.pdbx_description
1 polymer ?
#
loop_
_entity_poly.entity_id
_entity_poly.type
_entity_poly.pdbx_seq_one_letter_code
_entity_poly.pdbx_strand_id
1 'polypeptide(L)'
;MRPSMQAPFLIALGLLLAGPAAPVSVLSERLRSFSWDNCDEGKDPMVLKSLTLEPDPIAVPGNVTVSAEVKTTVALSAPQKVELTVEKEVAGVWVKIPCVDQIGSCT
;
A
#
# COMPACT_ATOMS: atom_id res chain seq x y z
N MET A 1 17.93 -56.00 33.42
CA MET A 1 16.90 -54.97 33.67
C MET A 1 16.96 -54.00 32.49
N ARG A 2 16.00 -54.05 31.56
CA ARG A 2 15.94 -53.16 30.37
C ARG A 2 14.80 -52.15 30.60
N PRO A 3 15.02 -50.83 30.44
CA PRO A 3 14.01 -49.84 30.75
C PRO A 3 12.97 -49.79 29.62
N SER A 4 11.78 -50.29 29.91
CA SER A 4 10.59 -50.26 29.05
C SER A 4 9.78 -48.98 29.31
N MET A 5 10.32 -47.80 28.99
CA MET A 5 9.64 -46.52 29.23
C MET A 5 9.87 -45.45 28.14
N GLN A 6 10.31 -45.83 26.93
CA GLN A 6 10.60 -44.83 25.87
C GLN A 6 9.41 -44.55 24.93
N ALA A 7 8.49 -45.48 24.75
CA ALA A 7 7.36 -45.32 23.83
C ALA A 7 6.36 -44.21 24.21
N PRO A 8 5.89 -44.07 25.46
CA PRO A 8 4.84 -43.09 25.78
C PRO A 8 5.36 -41.64 25.72
N PHE A 9 6.65 -41.44 25.98
CA PHE A 9 7.27 -40.11 25.94
C PHE A 9 7.38 -39.57 24.51
N LEU A 10 7.71 -40.44 23.56
CA LEU A 10 7.80 -40.07 22.14
C LEU A 10 6.42 -39.77 21.53
N ILE A 11 5.37 -40.48 21.98
CA ILE A 11 3.99 -40.24 21.53
C ILE A 11 3.49 -38.88 22.05
N ALA A 12 3.76 -38.57 23.32
CA ALA A 12 3.40 -37.28 23.90
C ALA A 12 4.11 -36.11 23.20
N LEU A 13 5.38 -36.27 22.86
CA LEU A 13 6.16 -35.25 22.14
C LEU A 13 5.66 -35.03 20.71
N GLY A 14 5.22 -36.08 20.02
CA GLY A 14 4.63 -35.98 18.68
C GLY A 14 3.29 -35.23 18.66
N LEU A 15 2.44 -35.43 19.67
CA LEU A 15 1.15 -34.75 19.79
C LEU A 15 1.29 -33.25 20.11
N LEU A 16 2.36 -32.86 20.82
CA LEU A 16 2.66 -31.45 21.14
C LEU A 16 3.15 -30.65 19.91
N LEU A 17 3.74 -31.31 18.91
CA LEU A 17 4.26 -30.68 17.70
C LEU A 17 3.22 -30.59 16.57
N ALA A 18 2.14 -31.37 16.65
CA ALA A 18 0.98 -31.27 15.76
C ALA A 18 0.03 -30.16 16.24
N GLY A 19 0.53 -28.93 16.30
CA GLY A 19 -0.32 -27.76 16.50
C GLY A 19 -1.30 -27.63 15.31
N PRO A 20 -2.56 -27.24 15.54
CA PRO A 20 -3.48 -26.98 14.44
C PRO A 20 -2.86 -25.91 13.53
N ALA A 21 -2.68 -26.26 12.25
CA ALA A 21 -2.50 -25.29 11.18
C ALA A 21 -3.81 -24.51 11.03
N ALA A 22 -4.12 -23.64 12.00
CA ALA A 22 -5.17 -22.67 11.85
C ALA A 22 -4.77 -21.77 10.68
N PRO A 23 -5.64 -21.57 9.68
CA PRO A 23 -5.39 -20.54 8.69
C PRO A 23 -5.23 -19.23 9.45
N VAL A 24 -4.05 -18.60 9.31
CA VAL A 24 -3.85 -17.23 9.77
C VAL A 24 -4.78 -16.38 8.92
N SER A 25 -5.95 -16.03 9.46
CA SER A 25 -6.77 -14.97 8.92
C SER A 25 -5.97 -13.68 9.11
N VAL A 26 -5.20 -13.33 8.08
CA VAL A 26 -4.61 -12.01 7.97
C VAL A 26 -5.77 -11.03 8.09
N LEU A 27 -5.79 -10.25 9.16
CA LEU A 27 -6.66 -9.10 9.28
C LEU A 27 -6.32 -8.21 8.08
N SER A 28 -7.16 -8.29 7.05
CA SER A 28 -7.09 -7.39 5.91
C SER A 28 -7.45 -6.02 6.48
N GLU A 29 -6.43 -5.25 6.85
CA GLU A 29 -6.53 -3.80 7.03
C GLU A 29 -7.40 -3.32 5.87
N ARG A 30 -8.56 -2.76 6.18
CA ARG A 30 -9.51 -2.31 5.17
C ARG A 30 -8.88 -1.11 4.47
N LEU A 31 -8.01 -1.39 3.50
CA LEU A 31 -7.33 -0.38 2.71
C LEU A 31 -8.41 0.52 2.11
N ARG A 32 -8.23 1.83 2.29
CA ARG A 32 -9.14 2.81 1.70
C ARG A 32 -9.06 2.67 0.18
N SER A 33 -10.21 2.76 -0.47
CA SER A 33 -10.25 2.79 -1.93
C SER A 33 -9.48 4.00 -2.45
N PHE A 34 -8.92 3.87 -3.65
CA PHE A 34 -8.30 4.96 -4.36
C PHE A 34 -9.26 6.16 -4.47
N SER A 35 -8.76 7.36 -4.18
CA SER A 35 -9.50 8.61 -4.27
C SER A 35 -8.57 9.74 -4.65
N TRP A 36 -9.11 10.75 -5.34
CA TRP A 36 -8.40 11.94 -5.78
C TRP A 36 -9.38 13.10 -5.92
N ASP A 37 -8.88 14.32 -5.83
CA ASP A 37 -9.62 15.55 -6.14
C ASP A 37 -8.65 16.68 -6.56
N ASN A 38 -9.16 17.73 -7.19
CA ASN A 38 -8.39 18.95 -7.47
C ASN A 38 -8.32 19.81 -6.19
N CYS A 39 -7.15 20.37 -5.89
CA CYS A 39 -6.91 21.06 -4.61
C CYS A 39 -7.72 22.36 -4.43
N ASP A 40 -7.89 23.17 -5.48
CA ASP A 40 -8.60 24.46 -5.41
C ASP A 40 -9.94 24.43 -6.19
N GLU A 41 -10.72 23.36 -6.02
CA GLU A 41 -12.07 23.23 -6.61
C GLU A 41 -12.12 23.45 -8.14
N GLY A 42 -10.99 23.24 -8.83
CA GLY A 42 -10.83 23.46 -10.26
C GLY A 42 -10.64 24.92 -10.72
N LYS A 43 -10.24 25.82 -9.82
CA LYS A 43 -9.89 27.22 -10.16
C LYS A 43 -8.53 27.34 -10.87
N ASP A 44 -7.64 26.38 -10.64
CA ASP A 44 -6.36 26.31 -11.35
C ASP A 44 -6.56 26.17 -12.87
N PRO A 45 -5.64 26.73 -13.68
CA PRO A 45 -5.76 26.68 -15.13
C PRO A 45 -5.61 25.27 -15.70
N MET A 46 -5.03 24.34 -14.94
CA MET A 46 -4.93 22.92 -15.25
C MET A 46 -5.76 22.13 -14.22
N VAL A 47 -6.68 21.30 -14.71
CA VAL A 47 -7.58 20.48 -13.88
C VAL A 47 -7.62 19.05 -14.37
N LEU A 48 -7.63 18.10 -13.44
CA LEU A 48 -7.97 16.71 -13.72
C LEU A 48 -9.49 16.55 -13.83
N LYS A 49 -9.95 15.87 -14.88
CA LYS A 49 -11.37 15.55 -15.11
C LYS A 49 -11.71 14.13 -14.72
N SER A 50 -10.79 13.19 -14.98
CA SER A 50 -10.90 11.81 -14.53
C SER A 50 -9.50 11.26 -14.22
N LEU A 51 -9.42 10.37 -13.24
CA LEU A 51 -8.26 9.54 -12.95
C LEU A 51 -8.73 8.21 -12.36
N THR A 52 -8.30 7.11 -12.96
CA THR A 52 -8.58 5.76 -12.47
C THR A 52 -7.29 4.97 -12.32
N LEU A 53 -7.23 4.15 -11.27
CA LEU A 53 -6.14 3.23 -11.01
C LEU A 53 -6.71 1.84 -10.70
N GLU A 54 -6.17 0.81 -11.37
CA GLU A 54 -6.55 -0.58 -11.14
C GLU A 54 -5.30 -1.49 -11.11
N PRO A 55 -5.25 -2.53 -10.26
CA PRO A 55 -6.25 -2.88 -9.26
C PRO A 55 -6.20 -1.95 -8.04
N ASP A 56 -7.30 -1.92 -7.28
CA ASP A 56 -7.39 -1.25 -5.98
C ASP A 56 -7.68 -2.31 -4.90
N PRO A 57 -6.76 -2.56 -3.95
CA PRO A 57 -5.45 -1.92 -3.77
C PRO A 57 -4.40 -2.37 -4.81
N ILE A 58 -3.39 -1.54 -5.04
CA ILE A 58 -2.27 -1.85 -5.93
C ILE A 58 -1.42 -2.98 -5.32
N ALA A 59 -1.20 -4.04 -6.09
CA ALA A 59 -0.29 -5.12 -5.72
C ALA A 59 1.14 -4.81 -6.17
N VAL A 60 2.11 -4.97 -5.26
CA VAL A 60 3.54 -4.79 -5.54
C VAL A 60 4.31 -6.06 -5.13
N PRO A 61 5.01 -6.75 -6.06
CA PRO A 61 5.10 -6.45 -7.48
C PRO A 61 3.80 -6.79 -8.22
N GLY A 62 3.53 -6.09 -9.33
CA GLY A 62 2.31 -6.27 -10.12
C GLY A 62 2.19 -5.25 -11.25
N ASN A 63 1.25 -5.49 -12.15
CA ASN A 63 0.88 -4.53 -13.19
C ASN A 63 -0.18 -3.55 -12.67
N VAL A 64 -0.15 -2.31 -13.16
CA VAL A 64 -1.12 -1.28 -12.85
C VAL A 64 -1.66 -0.69 -14.14
N THR A 65 -2.98 -0.49 -14.21
CA THR A 65 -3.66 0.24 -15.29
C THR A 65 -3.98 1.64 -14.78
N VAL A 66 -3.58 2.65 -15.55
CA VAL A 66 -3.82 4.07 -15.24
C VAL A 66 -4.53 4.72 -16.42
N SER A 67 -5.64 5.42 -16.16
CA SER A 67 -6.30 6.28 -17.14
C SER A 67 -6.51 7.67 -16.56
N ALA A 68 -6.26 8.72 -17.34
CA ALA A 68 -6.43 10.10 -16.88
C ALA A 68 -6.94 11.01 -18.01
N GLU A 69 -7.79 11.96 -17.64
CA GLU A 69 -8.24 13.06 -18.51
C GLU A 69 -7.88 14.39 -17.85
N VAL A 70 -7.21 15.27 -18.60
CA VAL A 70 -6.70 16.54 -18.11
C VAL A 70 -7.13 17.66 -19.05
N LYS A 71 -7.54 18.79 -18.47
CA LYS A 71 -7.86 20.01 -19.20
C LYS A 71 -6.94 21.13 -18.74
N THR A 72 -6.32 21.84 -19.68
CA THR A 72 -5.59 23.08 -19.42
C THR A 72 -6.17 24.24 -20.24
N THR A 73 -6.23 25.43 -19.65
CA THR A 73 -6.61 26.68 -20.33
C THR A 73 -5.40 27.52 -20.75
N VAL A 74 -4.20 27.13 -20.31
CA VAL A 74 -2.94 27.82 -20.63
C VAL A 74 -1.92 26.86 -21.24
N ALA A 75 -0.96 27.40 -21.98
CA ALA A 75 0.14 26.62 -22.53
C ALA A 75 1.14 26.25 -21.42
N LEU A 76 1.39 24.96 -21.24
CA LEU A 76 2.44 24.46 -20.34
C LEU A 76 3.80 24.57 -21.06
N SER A 77 4.52 25.68 -20.84
CA SER A 77 5.79 25.99 -21.50
C SER A 77 6.98 25.80 -20.56
N ALA A 78 8.10 25.30 -21.07
CA ALA A 78 9.25 24.97 -20.23
C ALA A 78 9.91 26.23 -19.64
N PRO A 79 10.54 26.13 -18.45
CA PRO A 79 10.61 24.95 -17.57
C PRO A 79 9.36 24.81 -16.67
N GLN A 80 8.95 23.56 -16.38
CA GLN A 80 7.93 23.26 -15.37
C GLN A 80 8.56 22.71 -14.10
N LYS A 81 7.99 23.09 -12.96
CA LYS A 81 8.34 22.58 -11.63
C LYS A 81 7.15 21.80 -11.09
N VAL A 82 7.39 20.65 -10.46
CA VAL A 82 6.37 19.84 -9.79
C VAL A 82 6.78 19.64 -8.35
N GLU A 83 5.94 20.07 -7.42
CA GLU A 83 6.17 19.87 -5.98
C GLU A 83 5.30 18.72 -5.48
N LEU A 84 5.93 17.69 -4.90
CA LEU A 84 5.24 16.51 -4.39
C LEU A 84 5.27 16.50 -2.86
N THR A 85 4.11 16.21 -2.26
CA THR A 85 4.01 15.85 -0.84
C THR A 85 3.43 14.45 -0.76
N VAL A 86 4.21 13.54 -0.20
CA VAL A 86 3.85 12.13 -0.03
C VAL A 86 3.78 11.83 1.45
N GLU A 87 2.65 11.28 1.90
CA GLU A 87 2.40 10.97 3.30
C GLU A 87 1.94 9.51 3.45
N LYS A 88 2.23 8.93 4.61
CA LYS A 88 1.76 7.60 5.00
C LYS A 88 0.93 7.70 6.27
N GLU A 89 -0.27 7.14 6.25
CA GLU A 89 -1.08 6.95 7.46
C GLU A 89 -0.46 5.82 8.31
N VAL A 90 -0.08 6.15 9.55
CA VAL A 90 0.44 5.21 10.54
C VAL A 90 -0.29 5.46 11.85
N ALA A 91 -1.04 4.47 12.32
CA ALA A 91 -1.84 4.57 13.55
C ALA A 91 -2.77 5.81 13.59
N GLY A 92 -3.35 6.18 12.44
CA GLY A 92 -4.27 7.32 12.30
C GLY A 92 -3.59 8.69 12.15
N VAL A 93 -2.26 8.75 12.07
CA VAL A 93 -1.50 9.99 11.84
C VAL A 93 -0.86 9.94 10.46
N TRP A 94 -0.94 11.05 9.72
CA TRP A 94 -0.25 11.20 8.44
C TRP A 94 1.18 11.67 8.68
N VAL A 95 2.14 10.86 8.23
CA VAL A 95 3.58 11.14 8.36
C VAL A 95 4.16 11.43 6.99
N LYS A 96 4.73 12.63 6.82
CA LYS A 96 5.42 13.04 5.58
C LYS A 96 6.65 12.17 5.32
N ILE A 97 6.73 11.61 4.12
CA ILE A 97 7.87 10.83 3.63
C ILE A 97 8.88 11.82 3.00
N PRO A 98 10.13 11.91 3.52
CA PRO A 98 11.14 12.81 2.98
C PRO A 98 11.57 12.38 1.57
N CYS A 99 12.11 13.32 0.78
CA CYS A 99 12.73 12.99 -0.50
C CYS A 99 14.08 12.30 -0.27
N VAL A 100 14.19 11.04 -0.66
CA VAL A 100 15.43 10.25 -0.64
C VAL A 100 15.51 9.49 -1.95
N ASP A 101 16.63 9.58 -2.65
CA ASP A 101 16.86 8.89 -3.93
C ASP A 101 15.71 9.08 -4.95
N GLN A 102 15.16 10.30 -5.03
CA GLN A 102 14.04 10.68 -5.90
C GLN A 102 12.68 10.03 -5.54
N ILE A 103 12.54 9.55 -4.30
CA ILE A 103 11.32 8.94 -3.78
C ILE A 103 10.85 9.74 -2.56
N GLY A 104 9.55 10.07 -2.50
CA GLY A 104 8.93 10.79 -1.39
C GLY A 104 8.53 12.21 -1.77
N SER A 105 8.58 13.13 -0.80
CA SER A 105 8.17 14.53 -0.99
C SER A 105 9.26 15.37 -1.66
N CYS A 106 9.41 15.21 -2.98
CA CYS A 106 10.45 15.82 -3.80
C CYS A 106 9.98 17.09 -4.55
N THR A 107 10.91 17.74 -5.25
CA THR A 107 10.70 18.97 -6.05
C THR A 107 11.60 18.97 -7.28
#